data_AF-A0A2N9NUJ4-F1
#
_entry.id   AF-A0A2N9NUJ4-F1
#
_cell.length_a   1.000
_cell.length_b   1.000
_cell.length_c   1.000
_cell.angle_alpha   90.00
_cell.angle_beta   90.00
_cell.angle_gamma   90.00
#
_symmetry.space_group_name_H-M   'P 1'
#
loop_
_entity.id
_entity.type
_entity.pdbx_description
1 polymer ?
#
loop_
_entity_poly.entity_id
_entity_poly.type
_entity_poly.pdbx_seq_one_letter_code
_entity_poly.pdbx_strand_id
1 'polypeptide(L)'
;MIMAKLNAFLLALASWALLPGAAPAQLTNGYPFVPQTRLEAFETNTGSVVLKTTTQMGLISANGGALAVRCRQITDSGSGRTEYGLVFILGEAVEDILLLDYDEIDSLLNAIDVFLNIDWSITSMNSFDASYTSKGGLRISAYSLRRSGVIEFSVRSLRSTHPPLPLFRDQVSQVRQFIAQGKTKLDSLRK
;
A
#
# COMPACT_ATOMS: atom_id res chain seq x y z
N MET A 1 61.39 2.38 -51.46
CA MET A 1 59.95 2.10 -51.72
C MET A 1 59.38 1.16 -50.65
N ILE A 2 59.51 1.53 -49.36
CA ILE A 2 59.06 0.72 -48.20
C ILE A 2 58.13 1.55 -47.28
N MET A 3 58.12 2.88 -47.40
CA MET A 3 57.25 3.76 -46.60
C MET A 3 55.79 3.84 -47.10
N ALA A 4 55.50 3.46 -48.35
CA ALA A 4 54.13 3.56 -48.89
C ALA A 4 53.18 2.44 -48.42
N LYS A 5 53.72 1.31 -47.91
CA LYS A 5 52.89 0.19 -47.43
C LYS A 5 52.52 0.28 -45.95
N LEU A 6 53.22 1.10 -45.16
CA LEU A 6 52.96 1.20 -43.71
C LEU A 6 51.78 2.11 -43.39
N ASN A 7 51.58 3.20 -44.16
CA ASN A 7 50.46 4.13 -43.96
C ASN A 7 49.10 3.56 -44.39
N ALA A 8 49.07 2.60 -45.32
CA ALA A 8 47.81 1.97 -45.75
C ALA A 8 47.26 0.98 -44.71
N PHE A 9 48.13 0.39 -43.87
CA PHE A 9 47.70 -0.59 -42.86
C PHE A 9 47.14 0.08 -41.60
N LEU A 10 47.68 1.24 -41.21
CA LEU A 10 47.19 2.01 -40.07
C LEU A 10 45.82 2.67 -40.32
N LEU A 11 45.49 2.97 -41.57
CA LEU A 11 44.16 3.47 -41.96
C LEU A 11 43.09 2.36 -42.01
N ALA A 12 43.46 1.09 -42.12
CA ALA A 12 42.51 -0.02 -42.09
C ALA A 12 42.15 -0.48 -40.67
N LEU A 13 43.05 -0.28 -39.69
CA LEU A 13 42.82 -0.62 -38.28
C LEU A 13 42.01 0.44 -37.52
N ALA A 14 41.98 1.70 -38.00
CA ALA A 14 41.19 2.77 -37.39
C ALA A 14 39.68 2.67 -37.70
N SER A 15 39.29 1.89 -38.72
CA SER A 15 37.91 1.83 -39.21
C SER A 15 37.05 0.73 -38.56
N TRP A 16 37.66 -0.20 -37.83
CA TRP A 16 36.94 -1.29 -37.17
C TRP A 16 36.50 -0.94 -35.73
N ALA A 17 36.96 0.18 -35.19
CA ALA A 17 36.69 0.56 -33.79
C ALA A 17 35.38 1.37 -33.60
N LEU A 18 34.60 1.61 -34.66
CA LEU A 18 33.37 2.41 -34.61
C LEU A 18 32.13 1.59 -35.01
N LEU A 19 32.04 0.34 -34.57
CA LEU A 19 30.74 -0.31 -34.42
C LEU A 19 30.17 0.15 -33.08
N PRO A 20 29.16 1.05 -33.03
CA PRO A 20 28.39 1.24 -31.82
C PRO A 20 27.67 -0.08 -31.59
N GLY A 21 28.25 -0.93 -30.73
CA GLY A 21 27.51 -2.01 -30.14
C GLY A 21 26.33 -1.36 -29.45
N ALA A 22 25.14 -1.55 -30.01
CA ALA A 22 23.90 -1.36 -29.28
C ALA A 22 23.97 -2.37 -28.13
N ALA A 23 24.59 -1.97 -27.02
CA ALA A 23 24.35 -2.61 -25.76
C ALA A 23 22.84 -2.46 -25.57
N PRO A 24 22.03 -3.54 -25.52
CA PRO A 24 20.72 -3.42 -24.93
C PRO A 24 20.93 -2.73 -23.59
N ALA A 25 20.46 -1.48 -23.50
CA ALA A 25 20.35 -0.77 -22.24
C ALA A 25 19.74 -1.79 -21.29
N GLN A 26 20.46 -2.10 -20.20
CA GLN A 26 19.91 -2.97 -19.18
C GLN A 26 18.54 -2.39 -18.88
N LEU A 27 17.49 -3.15 -19.20
CA LEU A 27 16.19 -2.97 -18.59
C LEU A 27 16.53 -3.03 -17.11
N THR A 28 16.67 -1.84 -16.51
CA THR A 28 16.52 -1.69 -15.08
C THR A 28 15.13 -2.25 -14.88
N ASN A 29 15.08 -3.51 -14.48
CA ASN A 29 13.88 -4.09 -13.93
C ASN A 29 13.56 -3.15 -12.78
N GLY A 30 12.67 -2.19 -13.02
CA GLY A 30 12.06 -1.40 -11.97
C GLY A 30 11.65 -2.44 -10.95
N TYR A 31 12.20 -2.29 -9.73
CA TYR A 31 12.11 -3.28 -8.67
C TYR A 31 10.77 -4.02 -8.77
N PRO A 32 10.76 -5.35 -8.98
CA PRO A 32 9.49 -6.05 -9.11
C PRO A 32 8.67 -5.71 -7.86
N PHE A 33 7.40 -5.38 -8.07
CA PHE A 33 6.44 -5.17 -6.99
C PHE A 33 6.53 -6.39 -6.07
N VAL A 34 7.22 -6.26 -4.93
CA VAL A 34 7.32 -7.33 -3.95
C VAL A 34 6.02 -7.26 -3.14
N PRO A 35 5.12 -8.24 -3.28
CA PRO A 35 3.86 -8.22 -2.55
C PRO A 35 4.14 -8.27 -1.05
N GLN A 36 3.61 -7.30 -0.30
CA GLN A 36 3.79 -7.25 1.16
C GLN A 36 2.70 -8.01 1.91
N THR A 37 1.57 -8.23 1.26
CA THR A 37 0.42 -8.97 1.79
C THR A 37 0.18 -10.24 0.98
N ARG A 38 -0.47 -11.23 1.59
CA ARG A 38 -0.90 -12.44 0.89
C ARG A 38 -1.93 -12.12 -0.18
N LEU A 39 -2.82 -11.16 0.07
CA LEU A 39 -3.74 -10.67 -0.95
C LEU A 39 -3.02 -10.10 -2.17
N GLU A 40 -1.94 -9.34 -1.98
CA GLU A 40 -1.11 -8.81 -3.08
C GLU A 40 -0.39 -9.92 -3.85
N ALA A 41 0.04 -10.99 -3.17
CA ALA A 41 0.76 -12.08 -3.80
C ALA A 41 -0.07 -12.75 -4.92
N PHE A 42 -1.40 -12.79 -4.79
CA PHE A 42 -2.27 -13.31 -5.85
C PHE A 42 -2.27 -12.45 -7.11
N GLU A 43 -1.96 -11.15 -7.02
CA GLU A 43 -1.83 -10.27 -8.19
C GLU A 43 -0.59 -10.60 -9.03
N THR A 44 0.36 -11.33 -8.46
CA THR A 44 1.59 -11.76 -9.13
C THR A 44 1.48 -13.15 -9.77
N ASN A 45 0.38 -13.87 -9.54
CA ASN A 45 0.15 -15.17 -10.15
C ASN A 45 -0.06 -15.02 -11.66
N THR A 46 0.63 -15.84 -12.45
CA THR A 46 0.49 -15.90 -13.90
C THR A 46 0.04 -17.30 -14.33
N GLY A 47 -0.66 -17.41 -15.46
CA GLY A 47 -1.13 -18.69 -15.98
C GLY A 47 -2.29 -19.33 -15.21
N SER A 48 -2.92 -18.60 -14.27
CA SER A 48 -4.12 -19.05 -13.56
C SER A 48 -5.19 -17.95 -13.50
N VAL A 49 -6.46 -18.36 -13.27
CA VAL A 49 -7.57 -17.41 -13.11
C VAL A 49 -7.71 -17.11 -11.62
N VAL A 50 -7.64 -15.82 -11.27
CA VAL A 50 -7.79 -15.34 -9.90
C VAL A 50 -9.17 -14.73 -9.72
N LEU A 51 -10.05 -15.42 -8.99
CA LEU A 51 -11.38 -14.93 -8.64
C LEU A 51 -11.29 -13.99 -7.43
N LYS A 52 -11.77 -12.76 -7.61
CA LYS A 52 -11.80 -11.75 -6.53
C LYS A 52 -13.22 -11.37 -6.21
N THR A 53 -13.67 -11.68 -4.99
CA THR A 53 -14.99 -11.29 -4.50
C THR A 53 -14.85 -10.23 -3.43
N THR A 54 -15.73 -9.23 -3.46
CA THR A 54 -15.71 -8.13 -2.48
C THR A 54 -17.10 -7.79 -2.00
N THR A 55 -17.18 -7.31 -0.76
CA THR A 55 -18.42 -6.76 -0.19
C THR A 55 -18.08 -5.50 0.58
N GLN A 56 -18.80 -4.40 0.33
CA GLN A 56 -18.57 -3.14 1.02
C GLN A 56 -19.19 -3.16 2.42
N MET A 57 -18.38 -2.85 3.44
CA MET A 57 -18.83 -2.73 4.83
C MET A 57 -19.30 -1.31 5.14
N GLY A 58 -18.66 -0.31 4.53
CA GLY A 58 -19.05 1.08 4.71
C GLY A 58 -18.21 2.06 3.90
N LEU A 59 -18.66 3.31 3.93
CA LEU A 59 -18.04 4.46 3.29
C LEU A 59 -18.12 5.64 4.27
N ILE A 60 -17.00 6.33 4.45
CA ILE A 60 -16.90 7.55 5.24
C ILE A 60 -16.50 8.67 4.31
N SER A 61 -17.33 9.69 4.20
CA SER A 61 -16.96 10.96 3.57
C SER A 61 -16.28 11.83 4.61
N ALA A 62 -15.06 12.27 4.33
CA ALA A 62 -14.27 13.14 5.19
C ALA A 62 -13.81 14.39 4.42
N ASN A 63 -13.26 15.37 5.14
CA ASN A 63 -12.74 16.56 4.48
C ASN A 63 -11.52 16.18 3.64
N GLY A 64 -11.62 16.32 2.32
CA GLY A 64 -10.54 15.99 1.40
C GLY A 64 -10.62 14.60 0.76
N GLY A 65 -11.71 13.85 0.95
CA GLY A 65 -11.99 12.63 0.19
C GLY A 65 -12.86 11.63 0.94
N ALA A 66 -12.86 10.38 0.48
CA ALA A 66 -13.60 9.30 1.12
C ALA A 66 -12.70 8.13 1.54
N LEU A 67 -13.16 7.39 2.54
CA LEU A 67 -12.58 6.11 2.95
C LEU A 67 -13.64 5.01 2.85
N ALA A 68 -13.46 4.07 1.92
CA ALA A 68 -14.28 2.88 1.83
C ALA A 68 -13.57 1.68 2.46
N VAL A 69 -14.32 0.88 3.22
CA VAL A 69 -13.84 -0.38 3.81
C VAL A 69 -14.62 -1.52 3.18
N ARG A 70 -13.91 -2.49 2.60
CA ARG A 70 -14.51 -3.66 1.96
C ARG A 70 -13.87 -4.95 2.47
N CYS A 71 -14.65 -6.02 2.54
CA CYS A 71 -14.11 -7.38 2.65
C CYS A 71 -13.63 -7.85 1.29
N ARG A 72 -12.56 -8.64 1.26
CA ARG A 72 -12.06 -9.34 0.08
C ARG A 72 -11.87 -10.82 0.40
N GLN A 73 -12.30 -11.65 -0.52
CA GLN A 73 -11.84 -13.03 -0.69
C GLN A 73 -11.22 -13.15 -2.07
N ILE A 74 -10.08 -13.84 -2.14
CA ILE A 74 -9.36 -14.09 -3.40
C ILE A 74 -9.06 -15.57 -3.50
N THR A 75 -9.46 -16.19 -4.61
CA THR A 75 -9.28 -17.62 -4.86
C THR A 75 -8.57 -17.82 -6.19
N ASP A 76 -7.50 -18.62 -6.18
CA ASP A 76 -6.78 -19.01 -7.39
C ASP A 76 -7.35 -20.34 -7.89
N SER A 77 -7.89 -20.35 -9.11
CA SER A 77 -8.51 -21.53 -9.71
C SER A 77 -7.52 -22.66 -9.96
N GLY A 78 -6.23 -22.34 -10.16
CA GLY A 78 -5.20 -23.32 -10.46
C GLY A 78 -4.76 -24.11 -9.22
N SER A 79 -4.57 -23.41 -8.09
CA SER A 79 -4.12 -24.02 -6.83
C SER A 79 -5.25 -24.35 -5.86
N GLY A 80 -6.45 -23.78 -6.06
CA GLY A 80 -7.54 -23.81 -5.07
C GLY A 80 -7.27 -22.97 -3.82
N ARG A 81 -6.10 -22.31 -3.73
CA ARG A 81 -5.73 -21.49 -2.57
C ARG A 81 -6.67 -20.30 -2.47
N THR A 82 -7.17 -20.05 -1.27
CA THR A 82 -8.05 -18.92 -0.96
C THR A 82 -7.47 -18.09 0.17
N GLU A 83 -7.44 -16.77 0.00
CA GLU A 83 -7.04 -15.81 1.03
C GLU A 83 -8.15 -14.78 1.29
N TYR A 84 -8.11 -14.20 2.47
CA TYR A 84 -9.13 -13.29 2.99
C TYR A 84 -8.49 -12.05 3.59
N GLY A 85 -9.22 -10.94 3.59
CA GLY A 85 -8.81 -9.73 4.28
C GLY A 85 -9.69 -8.54 3.99
N LEU A 86 -9.16 -7.34 4.25
CA LEU A 86 -9.85 -6.08 4.03
C LEU A 86 -9.18 -5.27 2.91
N VAL A 87 -9.99 -4.45 2.25
CA VAL A 87 -9.55 -3.45 1.27
C VAL A 87 -9.97 -2.09 1.79
N PHE A 88 -9.00 -1.19 1.90
CA PHE A 88 -9.23 0.22 2.18
C PHE A 88 -9.02 0.99 0.89
N ILE A 89 -9.99 1.83 0.54
CA ILE A 89 -9.94 2.69 -0.63
C ILE A 89 -10.00 4.13 -0.13
N LEU A 90 -8.93 4.87 -0.37
CA LEU A 90 -8.79 6.27 0.06
C LEU A 90 -8.83 7.18 -1.17
N GLY A 91 -9.64 8.22 -1.13
CA GLY A 91 -9.75 9.22 -2.20
C GLY A 91 -11.12 9.22 -2.87
N GLU A 92 -11.25 10.03 -3.92
CA GLU A 92 -12.46 10.12 -4.75
C GLU A 92 -12.12 10.00 -6.24
N ALA A 93 -11.32 10.93 -6.78
CA ALA A 93 -10.94 10.92 -8.20
C ALA A 93 -9.71 10.05 -8.49
N VAL A 94 -8.76 10.02 -7.55
CA VAL A 94 -7.58 9.14 -7.58
C VAL A 94 -7.61 8.33 -6.29
N GLU A 95 -7.77 7.02 -6.44
CA GLU A 95 -7.94 6.10 -5.31
C GLU A 95 -6.62 5.41 -4.95
N ASP A 96 -6.25 5.47 -3.67
CA ASP A 96 -5.25 4.56 -3.11
C ASP A 96 -5.95 3.31 -2.60
N ILE A 97 -5.59 2.15 -3.16
CA ILE A 97 -6.09 0.86 -2.73
C ILE A 97 -5.04 0.20 -1.84
N LEU A 98 -5.43 -0.11 -0.61
CA LEU A 98 -4.59 -0.75 0.40
C LEU A 98 -5.21 -2.08 0.80
N LEU A 99 -4.39 -3.12 0.83
CA LEU A 99 -4.79 -4.47 1.24
C LEU A 99 -4.32 -4.73 2.67
N LEU A 100 -5.16 -5.40 3.44
CA LEU A 100 -4.86 -5.84 4.80
C LEU A 100 -5.16 -7.33 4.90
N ASP A 101 -4.18 -8.14 5.27
CA ASP A 101 -4.40 -9.57 5.44
C ASP A 101 -5.27 -9.85 6.66
N TYR A 102 -5.98 -10.99 6.64
CA TYR A 102 -6.89 -11.38 7.71
C TYR A 102 -6.21 -11.43 9.11
N ASP A 103 -4.96 -11.88 9.20
CA ASP A 103 -4.21 -11.96 10.47
C ASP A 103 -3.88 -10.58 11.07
N GLU A 104 -3.93 -9.50 10.28
CA GLU A 104 -3.64 -8.15 10.75
C GLU A 104 -4.89 -7.41 11.30
N ILE A 105 -6.09 -7.94 11.07
CA ILE A 105 -7.35 -7.27 11.42
C ILE A 105 -7.46 -7.01 12.93
N ASP A 106 -7.08 -7.98 13.76
CA ASP A 106 -7.13 -7.83 15.22
C ASP A 106 -6.14 -6.79 15.73
N SER A 107 -4.93 -6.76 15.17
CA SER A 107 -3.95 -5.74 15.55
C SER A 107 -4.42 -4.35 15.17
N LEU A 108 -5.09 -4.20 14.01
CA LEU A 108 -5.66 -2.92 13.58
C LEU A 108 -6.82 -2.48 14.48
N LEU A 109 -7.73 -3.40 14.85
CA LEU A 109 -8.84 -3.09 15.77
C LEU A 109 -8.32 -2.61 17.12
N ASN A 110 -7.33 -3.31 17.69
CA ASN A 110 -6.70 -2.92 18.96
C ASN A 110 -6.03 -1.55 18.86
N ALA A 111 -5.35 -1.25 17.74
CA ALA A 111 -4.75 0.06 17.54
C ALA A 111 -5.79 1.18 17.46
N ILE A 112 -6.92 0.95 16.79
CA ILE A 112 -8.01 1.93 16.74
C ILE A 112 -8.64 2.14 18.12
N ASP A 113 -8.78 1.08 18.93
CA ASP A 113 -9.23 1.20 20.32
C ASP A 113 -8.30 2.08 21.16
N VAL A 114 -6.99 1.98 20.96
CA VAL A 114 -6.04 2.91 21.57
C VAL A 114 -6.30 4.34 21.09
N PHE A 115 -6.40 4.58 19.77
CA PHE A 115 -6.63 5.92 19.22
C PHE A 115 -7.93 6.57 19.72
N LEU A 116 -9.01 5.79 19.85
CA LEU A 116 -10.29 6.27 20.38
C LEU A 116 -10.23 6.68 21.85
N ASN A 117 -9.26 6.17 22.61
CA ASN A 117 -9.03 6.51 24.02
C ASN A 117 -7.89 7.52 24.23
N ILE A 118 -7.19 7.94 23.18
CA ILE A 118 -6.14 8.97 23.31
C ILE A 118 -6.76 10.30 23.74
N ASP A 119 -6.21 10.86 24.82
CA ASP A 119 -6.47 12.20 25.33
C ASP A 119 -5.15 12.86 25.79
N TRP A 120 -5.24 14.04 26.40
CA TRP A 120 -4.06 14.80 26.87
C TRP A 120 -3.37 14.23 28.12
N SER A 121 -3.93 13.19 28.74
CA SER A 121 -3.34 12.54 29.92
C SER A 121 -2.25 11.53 29.56
N ILE A 122 -2.16 11.11 28.28
CA ILE A 122 -1.19 10.08 27.83
C ILE A 122 0.27 10.54 27.90
N THR A 123 0.53 11.84 27.97
CA THR A 123 1.89 12.40 28.03
C THR A 123 1.94 13.76 28.71
N SER A 124 3.03 14.03 29.43
CA SER A 124 3.35 15.35 29.98
C SER A 124 4.02 16.28 28.95
N MET A 125 4.37 15.78 27.76
CA MET A 125 5.05 16.56 26.73
C MET A 125 4.11 17.54 26.00
N ASN A 126 4.70 18.49 25.26
CA ASN A 126 3.96 19.52 24.52
C ASN A 126 3.31 19.02 23.22
N SER A 127 3.68 17.83 22.75
CA SER A 127 3.16 17.23 21.53
C SER A 127 3.32 15.72 21.58
N PHE A 128 2.50 15.02 20.79
CA PHE A 128 2.70 13.60 20.53
C PHE A 128 2.36 13.26 19.08
N ASP A 129 2.97 12.17 18.61
CA ASP A 129 2.66 11.50 17.35
C ASP A 129 2.55 10.00 17.66
N ALA A 130 1.39 9.43 17.39
CA ALA A 130 1.14 8.01 17.51
C ALA A 130 0.66 7.48 16.16
N SER A 131 1.17 6.32 15.73
CA SER A 131 0.75 5.73 14.47
C SER A 131 0.77 4.20 14.48
N TYR A 132 -0.16 3.61 13.76
CA TYR A 132 -0.20 2.19 13.40
C TYR A 132 0.04 2.07 11.90
N THR A 133 0.80 1.06 11.47
CA THR A 133 1.08 0.80 10.05
C THR A 133 0.94 -0.70 9.78
N SER A 134 0.12 -1.07 8.79
CA SER A 134 -0.01 -2.46 8.33
C SER A 134 1.10 -2.85 7.36
N LYS A 135 1.26 -4.16 7.10
CA LYS A 135 2.17 -4.68 6.07
C LYS A 135 1.89 -4.09 4.69
N GLY A 136 0.61 -3.94 4.33
CA GLY A 136 0.17 -3.35 3.06
C GLY A 136 0.29 -1.83 2.96
N GLY A 137 0.82 -1.16 3.99
CA GLY A 137 1.11 0.27 3.97
C GLY A 137 -0.07 1.18 4.35
N LEU A 138 -1.14 0.64 4.95
CA LEU A 138 -2.18 1.46 5.58
C LEU A 138 -1.62 2.07 6.86
N ARG A 139 -1.62 3.41 6.96
CA ARG A 139 -1.23 4.11 8.18
C ARG A 139 -2.40 4.91 8.75
N ILE A 140 -2.68 4.69 10.03
CA ILE A 140 -3.59 5.51 10.83
C ILE A 140 -2.74 6.22 11.89
N SER A 141 -2.92 7.53 12.05
CA SER A 141 -2.17 8.31 13.03
C SER A 141 -3.05 9.26 13.83
N ALA A 142 -2.56 9.57 15.03
CA ALA A 142 -3.06 10.63 15.89
C ALA A 142 -1.91 11.59 16.19
N TYR A 143 -2.10 12.87 15.92
CA TYR A 143 -1.13 13.92 16.15
C TYR A 143 -1.74 15.00 17.04
N SER A 144 -0.93 15.59 17.91
CA SER A 144 -1.42 16.70 18.72
C SER A 144 -0.34 17.66 19.17
N LEU A 145 -0.74 18.93 19.30
CA LEU A 145 0.04 20.06 19.82
C LEU A 145 -0.70 20.70 20.99
N ARG A 146 -0.07 20.75 22.17
CA ARG A 146 -0.73 21.21 23.41
C ARG A 146 -1.26 22.64 23.31
N ARG A 147 -0.63 23.48 22.48
CA ARG A 147 -1.08 24.85 22.20
C ARG A 147 -2.39 24.90 21.40
N SER A 148 -2.64 23.97 20.49
CA SER A 148 -3.92 23.91 19.74
C SER A 148 -5.01 23.24 20.58
N GLY A 149 -4.63 22.35 21.50
CA GLY A 149 -5.57 21.58 22.31
C GLY A 149 -6.34 20.50 21.53
N VAL A 150 -6.10 20.40 20.22
CA VAL A 150 -6.80 19.50 19.30
C VAL A 150 -5.93 18.27 19.04
N ILE A 151 -6.55 17.09 19.06
CA ILE A 151 -5.96 15.84 18.61
C ILE A 151 -6.52 15.57 17.22
N GLU A 152 -5.64 15.57 16.22
CA GLU A 152 -5.95 15.34 14.82
C GLU A 152 -5.74 13.86 14.50
N PHE A 153 -6.68 13.24 13.78
CA PHE A 153 -6.54 11.89 13.27
C PHE A 153 -6.41 11.92 11.75
N SER A 154 -5.64 10.99 11.19
CA SER A 154 -5.56 10.85 9.75
C SER A 154 -5.32 9.42 9.31
N VAL A 155 -5.71 9.11 8.07
CA VAL A 155 -5.43 7.84 7.40
C VAL A 155 -4.71 8.12 6.08
N ARG A 156 -3.68 7.34 5.76
CA ARG A 156 -2.98 7.48 4.48
C ARG A 156 -2.46 6.14 3.95
N SER A 157 -2.18 6.14 2.64
CA SER A 157 -1.31 5.18 2.00
C SER A 157 0.15 5.61 2.15
N LEU A 158 1.02 4.70 2.61
CA LEU A 158 2.47 4.88 2.57
C LEU A 158 3.08 4.58 1.19
N ARG A 159 2.28 4.03 0.28
CA ARG A 159 2.68 3.66 -1.08
C ARG A 159 2.37 4.74 -2.11
N SER A 160 1.78 5.84 -1.64
CA SER A 160 1.33 6.97 -2.45
C SER A 160 1.81 8.29 -1.89
N THR A 161 1.94 9.28 -2.78
CA THR A 161 2.28 10.66 -2.43
C THR A 161 1.05 11.51 -2.13
N HIS A 162 -0.16 10.95 -2.20
CA HIS A 162 -1.39 11.66 -1.84
C HIS A 162 -1.36 12.15 -0.39
N PRO A 163 -1.99 13.30 -0.10
CA PRO A 163 -2.09 13.82 1.26
C PRO A 163 -2.88 12.86 2.16
N PRO A 164 -2.59 12.82 3.47
CA PRO A 164 -3.41 12.07 4.42
C PRO A 164 -4.85 12.55 4.40
N LEU A 165 -5.80 11.62 4.54
CA LEU A 165 -7.21 11.91 4.73
C LEU A 165 -7.44 12.21 6.22
N PRO A 166 -7.74 13.46 6.62
CA PRO A 166 -8.05 13.79 8.01
C PRO A 166 -9.37 13.15 8.42
N LEU A 167 -9.42 12.62 9.64
CA LEU A 167 -10.62 12.03 10.24
C LEU A 167 -10.97 12.72 11.55
N PHE A 168 -12.26 12.84 11.82
CA PHE A 168 -12.79 13.14 13.14
C PHE A 168 -12.88 11.88 14.01
N ARG A 169 -12.97 12.06 15.33
CA ARG A 169 -13.00 10.93 16.28
C ARG A 169 -14.21 10.01 16.07
N ASP A 170 -15.37 10.56 15.74
CA ASP A 170 -16.57 9.80 15.37
C ASP A 170 -16.36 9.02 14.07
N GLN A 171 -15.67 9.58 13.09
CA GLN A 171 -15.29 8.87 11.87
C GLN A 171 -14.29 7.72 12.17
N VAL A 172 -13.32 7.92 13.07
CA VAL A 172 -12.45 6.82 13.54
C VAL A 172 -13.27 5.70 14.20
N SER A 173 -14.30 6.05 14.97
CA SER A 173 -15.23 5.08 15.56
C SER A 173 -16.03 4.32 14.48
N GLN A 174 -16.48 4.99 13.41
CA GLN A 174 -17.12 4.34 12.27
C GLN A 174 -16.16 3.39 11.53
N VAL A 175 -14.89 3.77 11.32
CA VAL A 175 -13.87 2.90 10.72
C VAL A 175 -13.75 1.61 11.53
N ARG A 176 -13.66 1.73 12.86
CA ARG A 176 -13.62 0.57 13.77
C ARG A 176 -14.82 -0.36 13.57
N GLN A 177 -16.02 0.22 13.50
CA GLN A 177 -17.25 -0.56 13.31
C GLN A 177 -17.25 -1.31 11.98
N PHE A 178 -16.86 -0.66 10.88
CA PHE A 178 -16.79 -1.31 9.57
C PHE A 178 -15.73 -2.43 9.52
N ILE A 179 -14.59 -2.25 10.18
CA ILE A 179 -13.57 -3.30 10.30
C ILE A 179 -14.10 -4.50 11.10
N ALA A 180 -14.78 -4.25 12.23
CA ALA A 180 -15.34 -5.31 13.06
C ALA A 180 -16.46 -6.09 12.36
N GLN A 181 -17.35 -5.39 11.64
CA GLN A 181 -18.35 -6.02 10.78
C GLN A 181 -17.67 -6.84 9.67
N GLY A 182 -16.62 -6.28 9.07
CA GLY A 182 -15.84 -6.96 8.05
C GLY A 182 -15.20 -8.25 8.56
N LYS A 183 -14.58 -8.21 9.74
CA LYS A 183 -14.04 -9.39 10.42
C LYS A 183 -15.11 -10.47 10.59
N THR A 184 -16.25 -10.09 11.16
CA THR A 184 -17.38 -11.01 11.39
C THR A 184 -17.84 -11.66 10.09
N LYS A 185 -17.90 -10.89 8.99
CA LYS A 185 -18.24 -11.41 7.67
C LYS A 185 -17.18 -12.41 7.17
N LEU A 186 -15.90 -12.07 7.27
CA LEU A 186 -14.81 -12.97 6.86
C LEU A 186 -14.79 -14.26 7.70
N ASP A 187 -15.05 -14.18 9.00
CA ASP A 187 -15.17 -15.34 9.89
C ASP A 187 -16.26 -16.30 9.42
N SER A 188 -17.39 -15.76 8.93
CA SER A 188 -18.47 -16.58 8.38
C SER A 188 -18.11 -17.31 7.09
N LEU A 189 -17.16 -16.78 6.31
CA LEU A 189 -16.72 -17.33 5.02
C LEU A 189 -15.57 -18.34 5.15
N ARG A 190 -14.92 -18.40 6.32
CA ARG A 190 -13.80 -19.29 6.61
C ARG A 190 -14.21 -20.59 7.30
N LYS A 191 -15.52 -20.80 7.50
CA LYS A 191 -16.08 -22.04 8.04
C LYS A 191 -15.99 -23.16 7.00
#